data_AF-A0AAP9Y2N6-F1
#
_entry.id   AF-A0AAP9Y2N6-F1
#
_cell.length_a   1.000
_cell.length_b   1.000
_cell.length_c   1.000
_cell.angle_alpha   90.00
_cell.angle_beta   90.00
_cell.angle_gamma   90.00
#
_symmetry.space_group_name_H-M   'P 1'
#
loop_
_entity.id
_entity.type
_entity.pdbx_description
1 polymer ?
#
loop_
_entity_poly.entity_id
_entity_poly.type
_entity_poly.pdbx_seq_one_letter_code
_entity_poly.pdbx_strand_id
1 'polypeptide(L)'
;MSNCSKASAWPPRVVTVPGLHGSEAAHWQTWLERQFAHTLRVQQDDWEAPHLARWSGAVRDTLARERGPFVLAAHSFGCLAAAHALQRGELGAEVVGVLFVAPANPVKFAFAGTFEAHRLPVPSILIGSETDPWMTLADAREMARRFGSAFVNLGDAGHVNTAAGFGPWPRAKYLIDTLVHCAAPQRFRGAPRDPAALPAAPRRDFAFAV
;
A
#
# COMPACT_ATOMS: atom_id res chain seq x y z
N MET A 1 -12.12 -24.79 -22.94
CA MET A 1 -11.97 -25.07 -21.49
C MET A 1 -11.96 -23.75 -20.77
N SER A 2 -12.88 -23.63 -19.80
CA SER A 2 -13.46 -22.41 -19.23
C SER A 2 -12.49 -21.31 -18.80
N ASN A 3 -12.67 -20.12 -19.36
CA ASN A 3 -12.10 -18.87 -18.87
C ASN A 3 -12.88 -18.45 -17.62
N CYS A 4 -12.55 -19.04 -16.48
CA CYS A 4 -13.09 -18.64 -15.19
C CYS A 4 -12.46 -17.28 -14.85
N SER A 5 -13.25 -16.20 -14.97
CA SER A 5 -12.85 -14.86 -14.57
C SER A 5 -12.36 -14.89 -13.12
N LYS A 6 -11.05 -14.73 -12.93
CA LYS A 6 -10.40 -14.66 -11.62
C LYS A 6 -10.80 -13.35 -10.94
N ALA A 7 -12.03 -13.26 -10.45
CA ALA A 7 -12.42 -12.24 -9.51
C ALA A 7 -11.68 -12.54 -8.20
N SER A 8 -10.46 -12.01 -8.07
CA SER A 8 -9.71 -12.18 -6.83
C SER A 8 -10.47 -11.49 -5.69
N ALA A 9 -10.54 -12.17 -4.54
CA ALA A 9 -11.42 -11.80 -3.45
C ALA A 9 -11.13 -10.39 -2.95
N TRP A 10 -12.17 -9.55 -2.89
CA TRP A 10 -12.14 -8.27 -2.20
C TRP A 10 -12.60 -8.49 -0.76
N PRO A 11 -12.00 -7.83 0.26
CA PRO A 11 -11.04 -6.73 0.20
C PRO A 11 -9.59 -7.14 -0.14
N PRO A 12 -8.75 -6.20 -0.60
CA PRO A 12 -7.31 -6.43 -0.77
C PRO A 12 -6.69 -6.85 0.55
N ARG A 13 -5.75 -7.78 0.49
CA ARG A 13 -4.99 -8.23 1.65
C ARG A 13 -3.96 -7.16 2.03
N VAL A 14 -3.86 -6.85 3.31
CA VAL A 14 -2.84 -5.93 3.82
C VAL A 14 -1.49 -6.64 3.82
N VAL A 15 -0.44 -5.95 3.38
CA VAL A 15 0.94 -6.42 3.44
C VAL A 15 1.80 -5.35 4.12
N THR A 16 2.37 -5.67 5.28
CA THR A 16 3.32 -4.79 5.96
C THR A 16 4.72 -4.98 5.39
N VAL A 17 5.42 -3.85 5.18
CA VAL A 17 6.81 -3.82 4.71
C VAL A 17 7.64 -3.07 5.75
N PRO A 18 8.22 -3.76 6.75
CA PRO A 18 9.02 -3.12 7.78
C PRO A 18 10.34 -2.55 7.23
N GLY A 19 10.92 -1.61 7.99
CA GLY A 19 12.27 -1.09 7.78
C GLY A 19 13.34 -1.90 8.50
N LEU A 20 14.50 -1.27 8.70
CA LEU A 20 15.60 -1.79 9.51
C LEU A 20 15.15 -2.24 10.90
N HIS A 21 15.73 -3.33 11.39
CA HIS A 21 15.37 -4.00 12.65
C HIS A 21 13.92 -4.53 12.71
N GLY A 22 13.18 -4.46 11.59
CA GLY A 22 11.82 -4.96 11.48
C GLY A 22 10.79 -4.11 12.20
N SER A 23 9.76 -4.78 12.73
CA SER A 23 8.67 -4.16 13.49
C SER A 23 8.38 -5.01 14.71
N GLU A 24 8.86 -4.56 15.86
CA GLU A 24 8.72 -5.26 17.13
C GLU A 24 7.26 -5.39 17.58
N ALA A 25 7.04 -6.14 18.67
CA ALA A 25 5.69 -6.49 19.13
C ALA A 25 4.78 -5.28 19.40
N ALA A 26 5.37 -4.18 19.89
CA ALA A 26 4.67 -2.94 20.21
C ALA A 26 4.63 -1.94 19.05
N HIS A 27 5.14 -2.29 17.86
CA HIS A 27 5.17 -1.39 16.70
C HIS A 27 3.80 -1.30 16.02
N TRP A 28 3.48 -0.15 15.42
CA TRP A 28 2.20 0.06 14.75
C TRP A 28 1.92 -0.91 13.59
N GLN A 29 2.95 -1.35 12.84
CA GLN A 29 2.76 -2.38 11.81
C GLN A 29 2.30 -3.71 12.42
N THR A 30 2.91 -4.12 13.54
CA THR A 30 2.51 -5.34 14.27
C THR A 30 1.11 -5.21 14.87
N TRP A 31 0.74 -4.03 15.35
CA TRP A 31 -0.63 -3.77 15.78
C TRP A 31 -1.61 -3.82 14.59
N LEU A 32 -1.25 -3.22 13.45
CA LEU A 32 -2.06 -3.16 12.23
C LEU A 32 -2.36 -4.56 11.67
N GLU A 33 -1.37 -5.46 11.70
CA GLU A 33 -1.53 -6.86 11.28
C GLU A 33 -2.66 -7.59 12.00
N ARG A 34 -2.95 -7.21 13.25
CA ARG A 34 -4.04 -7.79 14.05
C ARG A 34 -5.40 -7.17 13.73
N GLN A 35 -5.43 -6.06 13.00
CA GLN A 35 -6.67 -5.36 12.64
C GLN A 35 -7.29 -5.87 11.34
N PHE A 36 -6.54 -6.64 10.55
CA PHE A 36 -6.98 -7.20 9.28
C PHE A 36 -6.71 -8.70 9.24
N ALA A 37 -7.73 -9.47 8.86
CA ALA A 37 -7.58 -10.90 8.67
C ALA A 37 -6.57 -11.21 7.55
N HIS A 38 -5.75 -12.24 7.76
CA HIS A 38 -4.79 -12.73 6.78
C HIS A 38 -3.73 -11.70 6.33
N THR A 39 -3.39 -10.72 7.17
CA THR A 39 -2.27 -9.80 6.86
C THR A 39 -0.98 -10.57 6.62
N LEU A 40 -0.19 -10.13 5.64
CA LEU A 40 1.15 -10.65 5.38
C LEU A 40 2.19 -9.65 5.86
N ARG A 41 3.36 -10.15 6.28
CA ARG A 41 4.55 -9.33 6.55
C ARG A 41 5.66 -9.77 5.63
N VAL A 42 6.23 -8.84 4.87
CA VAL A 42 7.46 -9.10 4.10
C VAL A 42 8.58 -9.44 5.07
N GLN A 43 9.21 -10.60 4.89
CA GLN A 43 10.39 -10.99 5.64
C GLN A 43 11.65 -10.61 4.88
N GLN A 44 12.70 -10.23 5.61
CA GLN A 44 14.02 -9.98 5.06
C GLN A 44 14.99 -11.05 5.56
N ASP A 45 15.97 -11.41 4.73
CA ASP A 45 17.02 -12.36 5.11
C ASP A 45 17.94 -11.79 6.20
N ASP A 46 18.15 -10.48 6.18
CA ASP A 46 18.97 -9.73 7.14
C ASP A 46 18.30 -8.39 7.44
N TRP A 47 17.83 -8.22 8.68
CA TRP A 47 17.16 -7.01 9.16
C TRP A 47 18.13 -5.90 9.55
N GLU A 48 19.41 -6.20 9.70
CA GLU A 48 20.47 -5.28 10.15
C GLU A 48 21.25 -4.71 8.95
N ALA A 49 21.27 -5.42 7.82
CA ALA A 49 21.95 -5.00 6.60
C ALA A 49 20.96 -4.52 5.52
N PRO A 50 20.70 -3.20 5.41
CA PRO A 50 19.79 -2.68 4.41
C PRO A 50 20.40 -2.88 3.01
N HIS A 51 19.63 -3.46 2.10
CA HIS A 51 20.05 -3.63 0.71
C HIS A 51 18.86 -3.53 -0.23
N LEU A 52 18.75 -2.41 -0.95
CA LEU A 52 17.57 -2.02 -1.72
C LEU A 52 17.10 -3.11 -2.69
N ALA A 53 18.00 -3.65 -3.51
CA ALA A 53 17.63 -4.66 -4.49
C ALA A 53 17.13 -5.98 -3.85
N ARG A 54 17.78 -6.45 -2.77
CA ARG A 54 17.36 -7.66 -2.05
C ARG A 54 16.04 -7.44 -1.34
N TRP A 55 15.90 -6.34 -0.62
CA TRP A 55 14.68 -6.02 0.12
C TRP A 55 13.48 -5.79 -0.80
N SER A 56 13.71 -5.13 -1.94
CA SER A 56 12.71 -5.00 -3.02
C SER A 56 12.38 -6.35 -3.66
N GLY A 57 13.37 -7.24 -3.80
CA GLY A 57 13.17 -8.65 -4.17
C GLY A 57 12.22 -9.37 -3.22
N ALA A 58 12.47 -9.30 -1.92
CA ALA A 58 11.62 -9.93 -0.90
C ALA A 58 10.17 -9.42 -0.92
N VAL A 59 9.96 -8.12 -1.21
CA VAL A 59 8.61 -7.57 -1.45
C VAL A 59 7.95 -8.28 -2.64
N ARG A 60 8.64 -8.37 -3.78
CA ARG A 60 8.11 -9.05 -4.98
C ARG A 60 7.82 -10.52 -4.71
N ASP A 61 8.72 -11.22 -4.05
CA ASP A 61 8.59 -12.65 -3.76
C ASP A 61 7.42 -12.92 -2.80
N THR A 62 7.22 -12.05 -1.81
CA THR A 62 6.06 -12.14 -0.89
C THR A 62 4.75 -11.99 -1.66
N LEU A 63 4.67 -11.01 -2.56
CA LEU A 63 3.46 -10.76 -3.35
C LEU A 63 3.22 -11.87 -4.37
N ALA A 64 4.26 -12.42 -5.00
CA ALA A 64 4.15 -13.47 -6.02
C ALA A 64 3.71 -14.84 -5.45
N ARG A 65 3.92 -15.09 -4.16
CA ARG A 65 3.49 -16.33 -3.48
C ARG A 65 1.99 -16.40 -3.22
N GLU A 66 1.32 -15.26 -3.28
CA GLU A 66 -0.07 -15.10 -2.90
C GLU A 66 -0.87 -14.58 -4.09
N ARG A 67 -2.20 -14.71 -4.03
CA ARG A 67 -3.08 -14.09 -5.03
C ARG A 67 -3.65 -12.81 -4.45
N GLY A 68 -3.41 -11.70 -5.12
CA GLY A 68 -3.90 -10.37 -4.75
C GLY A 68 -5.42 -10.23 -4.82
N PRO A 69 -5.98 -9.02 -4.61
CA PRO A 69 -5.26 -7.76 -4.60
C PRO A 69 -4.58 -7.50 -3.25
N PHE A 70 -3.62 -6.57 -3.24
CA PHE A 70 -2.85 -6.19 -2.06
C PHE A 70 -2.88 -4.69 -1.83
N VAL A 71 -2.84 -4.29 -0.56
CA VAL A 71 -2.55 -2.91 -0.13
C VAL A 71 -1.33 -2.93 0.78
N LEU A 72 -0.32 -2.12 0.46
CA LEU A 72 0.94 -2.14 1.19
C LEU A 72 0.95 -1.08 2.31
N ALA A 73 1.51 -1.44 3.47
CA ALA A 73 1.82 -0.53 4.57
C ALA A 73 3.33 -0.59 4.85
N ALA A 74 4.09 0.34 4.27
CA ALA A 74 5.54 0.37 4.34
C ALA A 74 6.04 1.41 5.36
N HIS A 75 7.15 1.09 6.03
CA HIS A 75 7.79 1.96 7.02
C HIS A 75 9.28 2.12 6.75
N SER A 76 9.82 3.33 6.96
CA SER A 76 11.27 3.59 6.93
C SER A 76 11.94 3.07 5.64
N PHE A 77 12.99 2.26 5.74
CA PHE A 77 13.67 1.66 4.58
C PHE A 77 12.75 0.74 3.76
N GLY A 78 11.74 0.14 4.39
CA GLY A 78 10.68 -0.61 3.72
C GLY A 78 9.90 0.22 2.70
N CYS A 79 9.79 1.55 2.90
CA CYS A 79 9.22 2.46 1.90
C CYS A 79 10.02 2.47 0.60
N LEU A 80 11.36 2.52 0.69
CA LEU A 80 12.24 2.48 -0.48
C LEU A 80 12.13 1.13 -1.19
N ALA A 81 12.14 0.03 -0.44
CA ALA A 81 12.00 -1.32 -0.98
C ALA A 81 10.66 -1.52 -1.72
N ALA A 82 9.55 -1.08 -1.13
CA ALA A 82 8.22 -1.17 -1.73
C ALA A 82 8.10 -0.28 -2.98
N ALA A 83 8.57 0.96 -2.93
CA ALA A 83 8.55 1.86 -4.08
C ALA A 83 9.43 1.34 -5.22
N HIS A 84 10.63 0.85 -4.91
CA HIS A 84 11.53 0.25 -5.90
C HIS A 84 10.91 -1.00 -6.54
N ALA A 85 10.22 -1.85 -5.76
CA ALA A 85 9.53 -3.02 -6.30
C ALA A 85 8.43 -2.63 -7.30
N LEU A 86 7.67 -1.56 -7.01
CA LEU A 86 6.61 -1.05 -7.87
C LEU A 86 7.13 -0.38 -9.14
N GLN A 87 8.22 0.39 -9.05
CA GLN A 87 8.79 1.10 -10.21
C GLN A 87 9.39 0.15 -11.26
N ARG A 88 9.79 -1.07 -10.86
CA ARG A 88 10.29 -2.08 -11.81
C ARG A 88 9.20 -2.68 -12.71
N GLY A 89 7.92 -2.44 -12.44
CA GLY A 89 6.81 -2.83 -13.31
C GLY A 89 6.51 -4.33 -13.39
N GLU A 90 7.22 -5.16 -12.63
CA GLU A 90 7.06 -6.62 -12.61
C GLU A 90 5.92 -7.08 -11.69
N LEU A 91 5.39 -6.18 -10.85
CA LEU A 91 4.24 -6.43 -9.98
C LEU A 91 2.94 -6.29 -10.82
N GLY A 92 2.63 -7.33 -11.58
CA GLY A 92 1.46 -7.36 -12.47
C GLY A 92 0.14 -7.12 -11.73
N ALA A 93 -0.34 -5.88 -11.72
CA ALA A 93 -1.71 -5.45 -11.42
C ALA A 93 -2.37 -5.86 -10.06
N GLU A 94 -1.62 -6.38 -9.09
CA GLU A 94 -2.22 -6.84 -7.82
C GLU A 94 -2.13 -5.83 -6.67
N VAL A 95 -1.17 -4.90 -6.68
CA VAL A 95 -1.13 -3.83 -5.67
C VAL A 95 -2.10 -2.73 -6.04
N VAL A 96 -3.05 -2.42 -5.16
CA VAL A 96 -4.09 -1.41 -5.41
C VAL A 96 -3.84 -0.09 -4.69
N GLY A 97 -2.89 -0.05 -3.76
CA GLY A 97 -2.48 1.16 -3.08
C GLY A 97 -1.34 0.95 -2.10
N VAL A 98 -0.70 2.05 -1.71
CA VAL A 98 0.43 2.03 -0.76
C VAL A 98 0.33 3.15 0.26
N LEU A 99 0.48 2.79 1.53
CA LEU A 99 0.75 3.70 2.62
C LEU A 99 2.25 3.68 2.93
N PHE A 100 2.94 4.80 2.70
CA PHE A 100 4.33 5.01 3.11
C PHE A 100 4.36 5.81 4.40
N VAL A 101 5.08 5.34 5.41
CA VAL A 101 5.17 6.00 6.71
C VAL A 101 6.62 6.23 7.07
N ALA A 102 6.98 7.48 7.39
CA ALA A 102 8.32 7.87 7.83
C ALA A 102 9.42 7.28 6.91
N PRO A 103 9.38 7.53 5.58
CA PRO A 103 10.30 6.90 4.64
C PRO A 103 11.74 7.28 4.97
N ALA A 104 12.69 6.36 4.76
CA ALA A 104 14.11 6.66 4.90
C ALA A 104 14.61 7.59 3.77
N ASN A 105 15.51 8.53 4.06
CA ASN A 105 16.09 9.41 3.04
C ASN A 105 17.03 8.62 2.09
N PRO A 106 16.78 8.59 0.76
CA PRO A 106 17.61 7.85 -0.20
C PRO A 106 19.09 8.27 -0.21
N VAL A 107 19.39 9.55 0.04
CA VAL A 107 20.76 10.06 0.09
C VAL A 107 21.49 9.52 1.32
N LYS A 108 20.83 9.51 2.49
CA LYS A 108 21.40 8.94 3.72
C LYS A 108 21.64 7.44 3.59
N PHE A 109 20.80 6.74 2.82
CA PHE A 109 20.88 5.30 2.59
C PHE A 109 21.50 4.90 1.25
N ALA A 110 22.24 5.79 0.58
CA ALA A 110 22.84 5.49 -0.72
C ALA A 110 23.81 4.30 -0.67
N PHE A 111 24.44 4.04 0.49
CA PHE A 111 25.28 2.87 0.72
C PHE A 111 24.53 1.53 0.63
N ALA A 112 23.20 1.54 0.83
CA ALA A 112 22.33 0.37 0.73
C ALA A 112 21.79 0.16 -0.71
N GLY A 113 22.18 1.02 -1.65
CA GLY A 113 21.71 1.03 -3.04
C GLY A 113 21.10 2.37 -3.42
N THR A 114 21.38 2.80 -4.65
CA THR A 114 20.85 4.06 -5.21
C THR A 114 19.36 3.93 -5.48
N PHE A 115 18.58 4.88 -4.97
CA PHE A 115 17.14 4.97 -5.23
C PHE A 115 16.79 6.34 -5.79
N GLU A 116 16.09 6.33 -6.93
CA GLU A 116 15.48 7.53 -7.50
C GLU A 116 13.96 7.46 -7.37
N ALA A 117 13.36 8.54 -6.87
CA ALA A 117 11.92 8.61 -6.74
C ALA A 117 11.26 8.96 -8.08
N HIS A 118 10.47 8.03 -8.62
CA HIS A 118 9.63 8.21 -9.79
C HIS A 118 8.15 8.01 -9.47
N ARG A 119 7.28 8.52 -10.36
CA ARG A 119 5.83 8.39 -10.23
C ARG A 119 5.43 6.92 -10.10
N LEU A 120 4.60 6.63 -9.09
CA LEU A 120 4.12 5.28 -8.86
C LEU A 120 2.91 4.96 -9.76
N PRO A 121 2.75 3.70 -10.19
CA PRO A 121 1.61 3.28 -11.02
C PRO A 121 0.32 3.07 -10.20
N VAL A 122 0.36 3.29 -8.89
CA VAL A 122 -0.75 3.03 -7.96
C VAL A 122 -1.00 4.24 -7.05
N PRO A 123 -2.24 4.45 -6.59
CA PRO A 123 -2.54 5.45 -5.57
C PRO A 123 -1.69 5.22 -4.32
N SER A 124 -1.21 6.31 -3.72
CA SER A 124 -0.41 6.22 -2.51
C SER A 124 -0.54 7.43 -1.61
N ILE A 125 -0.32 7.20 -0.32
CA ILE A 125 -0.27 8.21 0.72
C ILE A 125 1.12 8.12 1.36
N LEU A 126 1.84 9.24 1.45
CA LEU A 126 3.12 9.34 2.14
C LEU A 126 2.94 10.20 3.38
N ILE A 127 3.34 9.63 4.52
CA ILE A 127 3.33 10.28 5.81
C ILE A 127 4.75 10.65 6.22
N GLY A 128 4.97 11.92 6.54
CA GLY A 128 6.21 12.44 7.12
C GLY A 128 6.01 13.03 8.51
N SER A 129 7.11 13.19 9.24
CA SER A 129 7.16 13.89 10.53
C SER A 129 8.17 15.05 10.47
N GLU A 130 7.92 16.08 11.28
CA GLU A 130 8.82 17.22 11.46
C GLU A 130 10.09 16.86 12.24
N THR A 131 10.05 15.79 13.03
CA THR A 131 11.11 15.39 13.97
C THR A 131 11.73 14.03 13.62
N ASP A 132 11.54 13.52 12.39
CA ASP A 132 12.14 12.27 11.94
C ASP A 132 13.67 12.43 11.72
N PRO A 133 14.52 11.67 12.44
CA PRO A 133 15.98 11.76 12.28
C PRO A 133 16.48 11.19 10.96
N TRP A 134 15.70 10.35 10.27
CA TRP A 134 16.09 9.66 9.04
C TRP A 134 15.63 10.38 7.78
N MET A 135 14.69 11.33 7.89
CA MET A 135 14.11 12.03 6.75
C MET A 135 13.56 13.39 7.17
N THR A 136 14.04 14.46 6.54
CA THR A 136 13.47 15.78 6.79
C THR A 136 12.05 15.86 6.21
N LEU A 137 11.17 16.67 6.80
CA LEU A 137 9.82 16.87 6.26
C LEU A 137 9.84 17.39 4.82
N ALA A 138 10.80 18.26 4.49
CA ALA A 138 10.98 18.81 3.15
C ALA A 138 11.31 17.71 2.13
N ASP A 139 12.27 16.83 2.45
CA ASP A 139 12.64 15.72 1.58
C ASP A 139 11.51 14.69 1.44
N ALA A 140 10.78 14.41 2.53
CA ALA A 140 9.60 13.54 2.49
C ALA A 140 8.51 14.11 1.57
N ARG A 141 8.28 15.42 1.63
CA ARG A 141 7.31 16.10 0.77
C ARG A 141 7.73 16.09 -0.70
N GLU A 142 9.02 16.29 -0.98
CA GLU A 142 9.56 16.19 -2.34
C GLU A 142 9.46 14.76 -2.87
N MET A 143 9.76 13.75 -2.05
CA MET A 143 9.56 12.34 -2.41
C MET A 143 8.09 12.06 -2.72
N ALA A 144 7.15 12.54 -1.91
CA ALA A 144 5.71 12.38 -2.15
C ALA A 144 5.30 13.02 -3.49
N ARG A 145 5.82 14.21 -3.80
CA ARG A 145 5.58 14.90 -5.07
C ARG A 145 6.07 14.08 -6.26
N ARG A 146 7.28 13.50 -6.16
CA ARG A 146 7.86 12.64 -7.20
C ARG A 146 7.08 11.34 -7.40
N PHE A 147 6.63 10.71 -6.31
CA PHE A 147 5.75 9.54 -6.37
C PHE A 147 4.36 9.86 -6.93
N GLY A 148 3.90 11.11 -6.82
CA GLY A 148 2.52 11.48 -7.07
C GLY A 148 1.58 11.07 -5.93
N SER A 149 2.12 10.89 -4.72
CA SER A 149 1.37 10.51 -3.52
C SER A 149 0.65 11.70 -2.90
N ALA A 150 -0.48 11.44 -2.23
CA ALA A 150 -1.00 12.38 -1.25
C ALA A 150 0.00 12.48 -0.08
N PHE A 151 0.22 13.69 0.45
CA PHE A 151 1.16 13.92 1.54
C PHE A 151 0.43 14.26 2.84
N VAL A 152 0.83 13.63 3.94
CA VAL A 152 0.33 13.91 5.29
C VAL A 152 1.50 14.24 6.19
N ASN A 153 1.48 15.43 6.79
CA ASN A 153 2.39 15.79 7.88
C ASN A 153 1.77 15.34 9.22
N LEU A 154 2.52 14.59 10.02
CA LEU A 154 2.12 14.21 11.38
C LEU A 154 2.56 15.21 12.46
N GLY A 155 3.30 16.26 12.10
CA GLY A 155 3.92 17.16 13.07
C GLY A 155 5.06 16.46 13.81
N ASP A 156 5.18 16.74 15.10
CA ASP A 156 6.14 16.10 16.00
C ASP A 156 5.72 14.66 16.30
N ALA A 157 6.32 13.71 15.58
CA ALA A 157 5.96 12.29 15.61
C ALA A 157 7.19 11.37 15.54
N GLY A 158 8.40 11.94 15.65
CA GLY A 158 9.66 11.22 15.54
C GLY A 158 9.71 10.34 14.29
N HIS A 159 10.24 9.12 14.44
CA HIS A 159 10.30 8.15 13.35
C HIS A 159 9.04 7.28 13.21
N VAL A 160 7.92 7.68 13.85
CA VAL A 160 6.64 6.95 13.81
C VAL A 160 6.82 5.47 14.18
N ASN A 161 7.59 5.23 15.25
CA ASN A 161 7.88 3.91 15.81
C ASN A 161 7.50 3.88 17.30
N THR A 162 7.72 2.75 17.97
CA THR A 162 7.37 2.57 19.38
C THR A 162 8.07 3.57 20.30
N ALA A 163 9.34 3.90 20.05
CA ALA A 163 10.08 4.92 20.80
C ALA A 163 9.46 6.32 20.69
N ALA A 164 8.82 6.63 19.56
CA ALA A 164 8.05 7.85 19.35
C ALA A 164 6.58 7.75 19.82
N GLY A 165 6.19 6.66 20.49
CA GLY A 165 4.83 6.44 21.00
C GLY A 165 3.87 5.75 20.03
N PHE A 166 4.35 5.25 18.88
CA PHE A 166 3.52 4.63 17.85
C PHE A 166 3.46 3.11 17.99
N GLY A 167 2.54 2.65 18.85
CA GLY A 167 2.04 1.28 18.90
C GLY A 167 0.65 1.17 18.28
N PRO A 168 -0.43 1.02 19.07
CA PRO A 168 -1.78 1.13 18.53
C PRO A 168 -1.98 2.45 17.78
N TRP A 169 -2.24 2.35 16.47
CA TRP A 169 -2.40 3.53 15.63
C TRP A 169 -3.60 3.43 14.69
N PRO A 170 -4.82 3.70 15.20
CA PRO A 170 -6.07 3.63 14.42
C PRO A 170 -6.06 4.43 13.12
N ARG A 171 -5.28 5.52 13.06
CA ARG A 171 -5.15 6.34 11.84
C ARG A 171 -4.48 5.56 10.70
N ALA A 172 -3.51 4.68 10.96
CA ALA A 172 -2.95 3.83 9.90
C ALA A 172 -4.02 2.91 9.30
N LYS A 173 -4.85 2.30 10.15
CA LYS A 173 -5.98 1.48 9.70
C LYS A 173 -6.92 2.28 8.80
N TYR A 174 -7.32 3.47 9.24
CA TYR A 174 -8.20 4.36 8.47
C TYR A 174 -7.61 4.73 7.09
N LEU A 175 -6.30 4.99 7.01
CA LEU A 175 -5.64 5.32 5.76
C LEU A 175 -5.55 4.12 4.81
N ILE A 176 -5.32 2.91 5.35
CA ILE A 176 -5.40 1.67 4.57
C ILE A 176 -6.82 1.46 4.04
N ASP A 177 -7.84 1.59 4.90
CA ASP A 177 -9.24 1.49 4.47
C ASP A 177 -9.55 2.53 3.39
N THR A 178 -9.04 3.76 3.50
CA THR A 178 -9.22 4.82 2.49
C THR A 178 -8.63 4.40 1.13
N LEU A 179 -7.39 3.90 1.11
CA LEU A 179 -6.76 3.41 -0.12
C LEU A 179 -7.57 2.27 -0.76
N VAL A 180 -8.06 1.33 0.07
CA VAL A 180 -8.93 0.23 -0.36
C VAL A 180 -10.21 0.78 -0.99
N HIS A 181 -10.93 1.68 -0.32
CA HIS A 181 -12.17 2.28 -0.83
C HIS A 181 -11.96 3.05 -2.14
N CYS A 182 -10.86 3.79 -2.28
CA CYS A 182 -10.53 4.52 -3.51
C CYS A 182 -10.24 3.59 -4.70
N ALA A 183 -9.67 2.40 -4.45
CA ALA A 183 -9.36 1.44 -5.50
C ALA A 183 -10.57 0.60 -5.97
N ALA A 184 -11.58 0.39 -5.12
CA ALA A 184 -12.75 -0.42 -5.46
C ALA A 184 -13.46 0.01 -6.78
N PRO A 185 -13.80 1.28 -7.01
CA PRO A 185 -14.47 1.69 -8.25
C PRO A 185 -13.65 1.43 -9.51
N GLN A 186 -12.32 1.51 -9.44
CA GLN A 186 -11.43 1.28 -10.58
C GLN A 186 -11.42 -0.19 -11.00
N ARG A 187 -11.57 -1.11 -10.03
CA ARG A 187 -11.66 -2.55 -10.27
C ARG A 187 -12.99 -2.98 -10.90
N PHE A 188 -14.11 -2.38 -10.47
CA PHE A 188 -15.45 -2.77 -10.95
C PHE A 188 -15.91 -2.02 -12.21
N ARG A 189 -15.18 -0.99 -12.67
CA ARG A 189 -15.45 -0.30 -13.94
C ARG A 189 -14.97 -1.06 -15.19
N GLY A 190 -14.11 -2.07 -15.03
CA GLY A 190 -13.58 -2.88 -16.13
C GLY A 190 -14.40 -4.13 -16.50
N ALA A 191 -15.47 -4.44 -15.77
CA ALA A 191 -16.39 -5.51 -16.18
C ALA A 191 -17.26 -5.01 -17.35
N PRO A 192 -17.44 -5.79 -18.44
CA PRO A 192 -18.39 -5.42 -19.47
C PRO A 192 -19.76 -5.26 -18.80
N ARG A 193 -20.37 -4.07 -18.88
CA ARG A 193 -21.81 -3.94 -18.67
C ARG A 193 -22.45 -4.75 -19.78
N ASP A 194 -23.04 -5.89 -19.46
CA ASP A 194 -23.92 -6.58 -20.40
C ASP A 194 -25.14 -5.68 -20.63
N PRO A 195 -25.32 -5.07 -21.83
CA PRO A 195 -26.46 -4.22 -22.10
C PRO A 195 -27.78 -5.01 -22.11
N ALA A 196 -27.75 -6.35 -22.07
CA ALA A 196 -28.93 -7.20 -22.01
C ALA A 196 -29.51 -7.40 -20.59
N ALA A 197 -28.85 -6.92 -19.53
CA ALA A 197 -29.26 -7.15 -18.14
C ALA A 197 -30.15 -6.05 -17.54
N LEU A 198 -30.78 -5.20 -18.36
CA LEU A 198 -31.87 -4.34 -17.90
C LEU A 198 -33.18 -5.15 -17.94
N PRO A 199 -33.83 -5.44 -16.80
CA PRO A 199 -35.15 -6.04 -16.85
C PRO A 199 -36.10 -5.09 -17.60
N ALA A 200 -36.75 -5.61 -18.63
CA ALA A 200 -37.75 -4.87 -19.38
C ALA A 200 -38.81 -4.33 -18.41
N ALA A 201 -39.10 -3.02 -18.49
CA ALA A 201 -40.16 -2.41 -17.71
C ALA A 201 -41.49 -3.16 -17.99
N PRO A 202 -42.27 -3.50 -16.96
CA PRO A 202 -43.55 -4.18 -17.18
C PRO A 202 -44.46 -3.28 -18.01
N ARG A 203 -44.93 -3.80 -19.15
CA ARG A 203 -45.99 -3.17 -19.94
C ARG A 203 -47.24 -3.11 -19.07
N ARG A 204 -47.67 -1.89 -18.75
CA ARG A 204 -48.97 -1.65 -18.12
C ARG A 204 -50.02 -1.65 -19.23
N ASP A 205 -50.61 -2.81 -19.48
CA ASP A 205 -51.84 -2.90 -20.26
C ASP A 205 -53.00 -2.42 -19.37
N PHE A 206 -53.38 -1.14 -19.52
CA PHE A 206 -54.66 -0.66 -19.01
C PHE A 206 -55.75 -1.01 -20.04
N ALA A 207 -56.39 -2.16 -19.86
CA ALA A 207 -57.71 -2.39 -20.41
C ALA A 207 -58.72 -1.70 -19.49
N PHE A 208 -59.28 -0.57 -19.94
CA PHE A 208 -60.51 -0.04 -19.37
C PHE A 208 -61.68 -0.83 -19.98
N ALA A 209 -62.34 -1.62 -19.14
CA ALA A 209 -63.67 -2.14 -19.40
C ALA A 209 -64.62 -1.60 -18.32
N VAL A 210 -65.48 -0.69 -18.77
CA VAL A 210 -66.94 -0.54 -18.56
C VAL A 210 -67.28 0.96 -18.62
#